data_AF-A0A350DKT7-F1
#
_entry.id   AF-A0A350DKT7-F1
#
_cell.length_a   1.000
_cell.length_b   1.000
_cell.length_c   1.000
_cell.angle_alpha   90.00
_cell.angle_beta   90.00
_cell.angle_gamma   90.00
#
_symmetry.space_group_name_H-M   'P 1'
#
loop_
_entity.id
_entity.type
_entity.pdbx_description
1 polymer ?
#
loop_
_entity_poly.entity_id
_entity_poly.type
_entity_poly.pdbx_seq_one_letter_code
_entity_poly.pdbx_strand_id
1 'polypeptide(L)'
;MHCPYCNASDTKVIDSRLAADGAQVRRRRSCNSCQERFTTFEVVEVVMPRIIKSSGKIEPYDNDKLRRSILLPLQKRPITIDEQEA
;
A
#
# COMPACT_ATOMS: atom_id res chain seq x y z
N MET A 1 16.94 6.32 7.78
CA MET A 1 17.03 5.55 6.52
C MET A 1 18.50 5.49 6.12
N HIS A 2 19.00 4.31 5.73
CA HIS A 2 20.39 4.12 5.31
C HIS A 2 20.62 4.64 3.88
N CYS A 3 21.82 5.17 3.63
CA CYS A 3 22.26 5.58 2.29
C CYS A 3 22.40 4.34 1.40
N PRO A 4 21.77 4.28 0.21
CA PRO A 4 21.88 3.12 -0.66
C PRO A 4 23.29 2.95 -1.28
N TYR A 5 24.15 3.97 -1.20
CA TYR A 5 25.48 3.95 -1.82
C TYR A 5 26.60 3.56 -0.84
N CYS A 6 26.54 4.02 0.40
CA CYS A 6 27.60 3.79 1.40
C CYS A 6 27.08 3.18 2.72
N ASN A 7 25.79 2.86 2.79
CA ASN A 7 25.11 2.28 3.95
C ASN A 7 25.18 3.09 5.27
N ALA A 8 25.64 4.34 5.22
CA ALA A 8 25.61 5.23 6.38
C ALA A 8 24.18 5.52 6.83
N SER A 9 23.93 5.55 8.14
CA SER A 9 22.62 5.85 8.73
C SER A 9 22.29 7.35 8.73
N ASP A 10 23.31 8.21 8.70
CA ASP A 10 23.16 9.66 8.72
C ASP A 10 22.83 10.21 7.32
N THR A 11 21.54 10.48 7.11
CA THR A 11 21.01 11.03 5.86
C THR A 11 20.03 12.15 6.17
N LYS A 12 20.19 13.29 5.51
CA LYS A 12 19.38 14.50 5.70
C LYS A 12 18.28 14.59 4.65
N VAL A 13 17.06 14.96 5.07
CA VAL A 13 15.97 15.30 4.14
C VAL A 13 16.19 16.72 3.61
N ILE A 14 16.19 16.88 2.27
CA ILE A 14 16.36 18.16 1.58
C ILE A 14 15.00 18.74 1.18
N ASP A 15 14.12 17.91 0.63
CA ASP A 15 12.83 18.32 0.08
C ASP A 15 11.82 17.19 0.34
N SER A 16 10.59 17.56 0.71
CA SER A 16 9.50 16.64 1.01
C SER A 16 8.22 17.14 0.32
N ARG A 17 7.59 16.29 -0.48
CA ARG A 17 6.36 16.61 -1.21
C ARG A 17 5.39 15.44 -1.18
N LEU A 18 4.12 15.76 -1.34
CA LEU A 18 3.09 14.75 -1.61
C LEU A 18 3.23 14.24 -3.04
N ALA A 19 2.94 12.95 -3.23
CA ALA A 19 2.88 12.25 -4.50
C ALA A 19 1.67 11.31 -4.51
N ALA A 20 1.34 10.74 -5.67
CA ALA A 20 0.21 9.83 -5.86
C ALA A 20 -1.10 10.39 -5.26
N ASP A 21 -1.47 11.60 -5.69
CA ASP A 21 -2.67 12.32 -5.21
C ASP A 21 -2.78 12.43 -3.69
N GLY A 22 -1.64 12.51 -3.00
CA GLY A 22 -1.57 12.65 -1.54
C GLY A 22 -1.43 11.33 -0.79
N ALA A 23 -1.48 10.18 -1.48
CA ALA A 23 -1.34 8.86 -0.85
C ALA A 23 0.11 8.52 -0.45
N GLN A 24 1.10 9.28 -0.93
CA GLN A 24 2.51 9.00 -0.69
C GLN A 24 3.30 10.28 -0.38
N VAL A 25 4.36 10.14 0.43
CA VAL A 25 5.33 11.22 0.67
C VAL A 25 6.63 10.90 -0.06
N ARG A 26 6.98 11.71 -1.05
CA ARG A 26 8.26 11.65 -1.74
C ARG A 26 9.27 12.55 -1.02
N ARG A 27 10.38 11.99 -0.56
CA ARG A 27 11.46 12.73 0.10
C ARG A 27 12.76 12.63 -0.69
N ARG A 28 13.38 13.77 -0.99
CA ARG A 28 14.75 13.82 -1.51
C ARG A 28 15.72 13.89 -0.33
N ARG A 29 16.64 12.94 -0.25
CA ARG A 29 17.63 12.82 0.83
C ARG A 29 19.05 13.05 0.30
N SER A 30 19.94 13.50 1.18
CA SER A 30 21.39 13.58 0.97
C SER A 30 22.10 12.77 2.04
N CYS A 31 23.12 12.00 1.68
CA CYS A 31 24.00 11.38 2.64
C CYS A 31 25.05 12.37 3.13
N ASN A 32 25.28 12.45 4.45
CA ASN A 32 26.32 13.32 5.00
C ASN A 32 27.73 12.72 4.85
N SER A 33 27.84 11.40 4.72
CA SER A 33 29.13 10.69 4.59
C SER A 33 29.68 10.70 3.17
N CYS A 34 28.87 10.34 2.16
CA CYS A 34 29.32 10.26 0.76
C CYS A 34 28.77 11.35 -0.15
N GLN A 35 27.98 12.31 0.39
CA GLN A 35 27.38 13.43 -0.35
C GLN A 35 26.38 13.05 -1.47
N GLU A 36 26.13 11.76 -1.67
CA GLU A 36 25.17 11.29 -2.66
C GLU A 36 23.72 11.63 -2.30
N ARG A 37 22.91 11.86 -3.34
CA ARG A 37 21.49 12.21 -3.22
C ARG A 37 20.61 11.09 -3.76
N PHE A 38 19.52 10.80 -3.05
CA PHE A 38 18.56 9.77 -3.44
C PHE A 38 17.14 10.16 -3.06
N THR A 39 16.15 9.48 -3.63
CA THR A 39 14.73 9.73 -3.37
C THR A 39 14.14 8.52 -2.65
N THR A 40 13.32 8.78 -1.64
CA THR A 40 12.56 7.76 -0.91
C THR A 40 11.07 8.06 -1.04
N PHE A 41 10.27 7.01 -1.12
CA PHE A 41 8.82 7.09 -1.12
C PHE A 41 8.32 6.44 0.16
N GLU A 42 7.51 7.17 0.91
CA GLU A 42 6.84 6.67 2.10
C GLU A 42 5.37 6.51 1.77
N VAL A 43 4.86 5.32 2.05
CA VAL A 43 3.47 4.93 1.80
C VAL A 43 2.89 4.47 3.12
N VAL A 44 1.62 4.74 3.36
CA VAL A 44 0.91 4.20 4.51
C VAL A 44 0.80 2.69 4.34
N GLU A 45 1.43 1.94 5.22
CA GLU A 45 1.23 0.50 5.31
C GLU A 45 -0.01 0.22 6.17
N VAL A 46 -1.10 -0.17 5.52
CA VAL A 46 -2.35 -0.51 6.21
C VAL A 46 -2.31 -2.00 6.59
N VAL A 47 -2.24 -2.28 7.88
CA VAL A 47 -2.39 -3.65 8.39
C VAL A 47 -3.87 -4.01 8.40
N MET A 48 -4.27 -4.91 7.50
CA MET A 48 -5.66 -5.34 7.41
C MET A 48 -6.06 -6.25 8.59
N PRO A 49 -7.32 -6.19 9.06
CA PRO A 49 -7.75 -6.98 10.20
C PRO A 49 -7.80 -8.48 9.88
N ARG A 50 -7.84 -9.31 10.93
CA ARG A 50 -8.22 -10.72 10.81
C ARG A 50 -9.73 -10.86 10.87
N ILE A 51 -10.29 -11.71 10.02
CA ILE A 51 -11.72 -11.95 9.89
C ILE A 51 -12.08 -13.22 10.66
N ILE A 52 -13.07 -13.12 11.55
CA ILE A 52 -13.73 -14.26 12.19
C ILE A 52 -14.88 -14.68 11.28
N LYS A 53 -14.81 -15.89 10.71
CA LYS A 53 -15.87 -16.44 9.86
C LYS A 53 -17.04 -16.92 10.72
N SER A 54 -18.21 -17.09 10.12
CA SER A 54 -19.39 -17.68 10.78
C SER A 54 -19.13 -19.08 11.35
N SER A 55 -18.16 -19.80 10.80
CA SER A 55 -17.68 -21.08 11.32
C SER A 55 -16.74 -20.97 12.54
N GLY A 56 -16.42 -19.76 13.01
CA GLY A 56 -15.46 -19.48 14.07
C GLY A 56 -13.99 -19.46 13.63
N LYS A 57 -13.68 -19.83 12.37
CA LYS A 57 -12.30 -19.79 11.83
C LYS A 57 -11.80 -18.36 11.69
N ILE A 58 -10.54 -18.13 12.07
CA ILE A 58 -9.87 -16.82 11.94
C ILE A 58 -8.90 -16.85 10.76
N GLU A 59 -9.08 -15.95 9.80
CA GLU A 59 -8.22 -15.82 8.62
C GLU A 59 -7.80 -14.36 8.39
N PRO A 60 -6.65 -14.08 7.76
CA PRO A 60 -6.33 -12.71 7.34
C PRO A 60 -7.38 -12.20 6.36
N TYR A 61 -7.65 -10.90 6.39
CA TYR A 61 -8.45 -10.26 5.35
C TYR A 61 -7.77 -10.43 3.99
N ASP A 62 -8.56 -10.84 2.99
CA ASP A 62 -8.15 -11.03 1.61
C ASP A 62 -9.19 -10.33 0.72
N ASN A 63 -8.78 -9.24 0.06
CA ASN A 63 -9.65 -8.43 -0.79
C ASN A 63 -10.18 -9.24 -1.99
N ASP A 64 -9.32 -10.05 -2.61
CA ASP A 64 -9.67 -10.86 -3.78
C ASP A 64 -10.65 -11.97 -3.42
N LYS A 65 -10.50 -12.56 -2.23
CA LYS A 65 -11.47 -13.52 -1.69
C LYS A 65 -12.83 -12.86 -1.46
N LEU A 66 -12.85 -11.65 -0.88
CA LEU A 66 -14.09 -10.92 -0.65
C LEU A 66 -14.79 -10.59 -1.98
N ARG A 67 -14.06 -10.00 -2.95
CA ARG A 67 -14.59 -9.70 -4.29
C ARG A 67 -15.17 -10.94 -4.95
N ARG A 68 -14.42 -12.05 -4.98
CA ARG A 68 -14.92 -13.32 -5.55
C ARG A 68 -16.17 -13.84 -4.84
N SER A 69 -16.24 -13.72 -3.51
CA SER A 69 -17.40 -14.18 -2.74
C SER A 69 -18.67 -13.37 -3.03
N ILE A 70 -18.53 -12.10 -3.43
CA ILE A 70 -19.64 -11.24 -3.86
C ILE A 70 -19.99 -11.52 -5.33
N LEU A 71 -19.00 -11.64 -6.22
CA LEU A 71 -19.23 -11.82 -7.65
C LEU A 71 -19.79 -13.19 -8.02
N LEU A 72 -19.36 -14.27 -7.35
CA LEU A 72 -19.76 -15.64 -7.71
C LEU A 72 -21.29 -15.86 -7.63
N PRO A 73 -22.01 -15.42 -6.58
CA PRO A 73 -23.47 -15.49 -6.52
C PRO A 73 -24.19 -14.62 -7.57
N LEU A 74 -23.54 -13.56 -8.06
CA LEU A 74 -24.10 -12.62 -9.02
C LEU A 74 -24.07 -13.13 -10.47
N GLN A 75 -23.18 -14.08 -10.80
CA GLN A 75 -23.03 -14.63 -12.16
C GLN A 75 -24.30 -15.21 -12.80
N LYS A 76 -25.28 -15.66 -12.00
CA LYS A 76 -26.54 -16.23 -12.49
C LYS A 76 -27.74 -15.30 -12.27
N ARG A 77 -27.50 -14.04 -11.91
CA ARG A 77 -28.55 -13.05 -11.72
C ARG A 77 -28.69 -12.22 -13.00
N PRO A 78 -29.92 -11.78 -13.34
CA PRO A 78 -30.15 -10.90 -14.48
C PRO A 78 -29.71 -9.47 -14.14
N ILE A 79 -28.42 -9.28 -13.90
CA ILE A 79 -27.80 -7.99 -13.65
C ILE A 79 -26.62 -7.80 -14.60
N THR A 80 -26.47 -6.58 -15.08
CA THR A 80 -25.40 -6.18 -16.00
C THR A 80 -24.07 -6.00 -15.25
N ILE A 81 -22.95 -5.94 -15.98
CA ILE A 81 -21.63 -5.69 -15.39
C ILE A 81 -21.57 -4.30 -14.75
N ASP A 82 -22.18 -3.30 -15.41
CA ASP A 82 -22.24 -1.93 -14.90
C ASP A 82 -23.00 -1.84 -13.56
N GLU A 83 -24.03 -2.67 -13.36
CA GLU A 83 -24.76 -2.78 -12.10
C GLU A 83 -23.99 -3.54 -10.99
N GLN A 84 -22.91 -4.27 -11.34
CA GLN A 84 -22.08 -5.01 -10.38
C GLN A 84 -20.90 -4.19 -9.83
N GLU A 85 -20.46 -3.14 -10.54
CA GLU A 85 -19.28 -2.33 -10.20
C GLU A 85 -19.61 -0.98 -9.53
N ALA A 86 -20.90 -0.60 -9.46
CA ALA A 86 -21.41 0.59 -8.78
C ALA A 86 -21.53 0.40 -7.25
#